data_AF-A0A5C3ML36-F1
#
_entry.id   AF-A0A5C3ML36-F1
#
_cell.length_a   1.000
_cell.length_b   1.000
_cell.length_c   1.000
_cell.angle_alpha   90.00
_cell.angle_beta   90.00
_cell.angle_gamma   90.00
#
_symmetry.space_group_name_H-M   'P 1'
#
loop_
_entity.id
_entity.type
_entity.pdbx_description
1 polymer ?
#
loop_
_entity_poly.entity_id
_entity_poly.type
_entity_poly.pdbx_seq_one_letter_code
_entity_poly.pdbx_strand_id
1 'polypeptide(L)'
;MSSTDDLSIVELRGAAFEWLGPSGRIAIHGVEYEYADSDADDDSIDDAVGPGRTFGKLVKPVAAPLEMFFSFCSDLLGNGPDPTFTRLMCRKHSIPKKFGRRRNLTWWCKEHLIQLWTIYYEDDENIERLVQFVIDRRYKFSVRLTAAYYLLILLQSLRSFQLWRILPLMHNALLRLCQEGSRRGINSSILKPLEEVVTFNEELKHIIYCWSQKMPDVIIGSGGGVTSLFLLTRQLHPLCYDYDIRTRSDLEAVEQALQVILSSLRRLPPATNFFMDALRKVVAGECDYLARHINEERGVIKTKEFLEHVQYTIPCGPGYGSRYTSVSCSDPGTWSWMDRAHALDSVQNLCPGCKHTRCPRRNTARFHSHFIS
;
A
#
# COMPACT_ATOMS: atom_id res chain seq x y z
N MET A 1 -7.96 -29.97 62.96
CA MET A 1 -7.85 -29.89 61.49
C MET A 1 -8.25 -28.48 61.10
N SER A 2 -7.27 -27.63 60.79
CA SER A 2 -7.43 -26.22 60.42
C SER A 2 -6.62 -25.95 59.16
N SER A 3 -7.16 -25.10 58.29
CA SER A 3 -6.78 -24.89 56.90
C SER A 3 -5.32 -24.47 56.74
N THR A 4 -4.65 -25.11 55.79
CA THR A 4 -3.51 -24.54 55.07
C THR A 4 -4.04 -23.54 54.06
N ASP A 5 -4.31 -22.31 54.53
CA ASP A 5 -4.43 -21.16 53.64
C ASP A 5 -3.02 -20.68 53.31
N ASP A 6 -2.58 -21.03 52.11
CA ASP A 6 -1.30 -20.66 51.52
C ASP A 6 -1.35 -19.16 51.15
N LEU A 7 -0.97 -18.31 52.10
CA LEU A 7 -0.92 -16.83 51.96
C LEU A 7 0.47 -16.34 51.55
N SER A 8 1.18 -17.07 50.68
CA SER A 8 2.59 -16.79 50.39
C SER A 8 2.86 -15.67 49.36
N ILE A 9 1.84 -14.96 48.87
CA ILE A 9 2.03 -13.77 48.03
C ILE A 9 1.04 -12.67 48.43
N VAL A 10 1.56 -11.64 49.08
CA VAL A 10 0.82 -10.40 49.40
C VAL A 10 1.11 -9.40 48.28
N GLU A 11 0.17 -9.22 47.34
CA GLU A 11 0.22 -8.11 46.39
C GLU A 11 -0.19 -6.81 47.10
N LEU A 12 0.78 -5.93 47.34
CA LEU A 12 0.53 -4.60 47.91
C LEU A 12 0.20 -3.63 46.76
N ARG A 13 -1.08 -3.30 46.56
CA ARG A 13 -1.51 -2.20 45.67
C ARG A 13 -2.46 -1.25 46.39
N GLY A 14 -2.16 0.04 46.31
CA GLY A 14 -2.99 1.12 46.85
C GLY A 14 -2.16 2.37 47.16
N ALA A 15 -2.82 3.55 47.25
CA ALA A 15 -2.18 4.85 47.53
C ALA A 15 -1.37 4.90 48.85
N ALA A 16 -1.58 3.92 49.75
CA ALA A 16 -0.80 3.75 50.97
C ALA A 16 0.66 3.26 50.74
N PHE A 17 1.04 2.90 49.50
CA PHE A 17 2.35 2.32 49.18
C PHE A 17 3.17 3.13 48.15
N GLU A 18 2.68 4.30 47.70
CA GLU A 18 3.40 5.26 46.82
C GLU A 18 4.65 5.92 47.46
N TRP A 19 4.98 5.55 48.70
CA TRP A 19 6.00 6.16 49.57
C TRP A 19 7.25 5.28 49.66
N LEU A 20 7.18 4.04 49.16
CA LEU A 20 8.30 3.10 49.16
C LEU A 20 9.25 3.44 48.02
N GLY A 21 10.00 4.51 48.21
CA GLY A 21 11.19 4.80 47.42
C GLY A 21 12.35 3.85 47.79
N PRO A 22 13.43 3.85 47.01
CA PRO A 22 14.63 3.06 47.29
C PRO A 22 15.11 3.27 48.73
N SER A 23 15.38 2.17 49.45
CA SER A 23 15.73 2.11 50.89
C SER A 23 14.54 2.26 51.87
N GLY A 24 13.30 2.23 51.37
CA GLY A 24 12.11 2.20 52.21
C GLY A 24 12.04 0.90 53.02
N ARG A 25 11.74 0.98 54.32
CA ARG A 25 11.62 -0.22 55.18
C ARG A 25 10.16 -0.56 55.43
N ILE A 26 9.82 -1.84 55.29
CA ILE A 26 8.52 -2.39 55.66
C ILE A 26 8.70 -3.39 56.80
N ALA A 27 7.89 -3.27 57.84
CA ALA A 27 7.88 -4.23 58.94
C ALA A 27 6.70 -5.20 58.76
N ILE A 28 6.98 -6.49 58.57
CA ILE A 28 5.96 -7.53 58.50
C ILE A 28 6.16 -8.46 59.70
N HIS A 29 5.14 -8.57 60.55
CA HIS A 29 5.20 -9.33 61.81
C HIS A 29 6.39 -8.97 62.71
N GLY A 30 6.75 -7.68 62.76
CA GLY A 30 7.85 -7.18 63.59
C GLY A 30 9.25 -7.42 63.03
N VAL A 31 9.36 -7.97 61.82
CA VAL A 31 10.64 -8.10 61.10
C VAL A 31 10.73 -7.01 60.04
N GLU A 32 11.78 -6.19 60.11
CA GLU A 32 12.03 -5.12 59.14
C GLU A 32 12.68 -5.69 57.87
N TYR A 33 12.13 -5.33 56.71
CA TYR A 33 12.65 -5.63 55.39
C TYR A 33 12.93 -4.32 54.66
N GLU A 34 14.07 -4.23 54.01
CA GLU A 34 14.44 -3.10 53.17
C GLU A 34 13.99 -3.36 51.73
N TYR A 35 13.24 -2.42 51.16
CA TYR A 35 12.81 -2.44 49.78
C TYR A 35 14.01 -2.10 48.89
N ALA A 36 14.53 -3.12 48.20
CA ALA A 36 15.57 -2.95 47.19
C ALA A 36 14.91 -2.64 45.84
N ASP A 37 15.30 -1.51 45.25
CA ASP A 37 14.76 -1.05 43.97
C ASP A 37 15.11 -2.05 42.86
N SER A 38 14.10 -2.55 42.14
CA SER A 38 14.27 -3.48 41.02
C SER A 38 14.58 -2.78 39.69
N ASP A 39 14.93 -1.49 39.73
CA ASP A 39 15.26 -0.67 38.55
C ASP A 39 16.70 -0.87 38.03
N ALA A 40 17.46 -1.80 38.62
CA ALA A 40 18.76 -2.20 38.08
C ALA A 40 18.55 -3.23 36.96
N ASP A 41 18.97 -2.86 35.74
CA ASP A 41 19.06 -3.69 34.54
C ASP A 41 19.32 -5.19 34.85
N ASP A 42 18.65 -6.08 34.10
CA ASP A 42 18.65 -7.55 34.21
C ASP A 42 20.04 -8.22 34.38
N ASP A 43 21.10 -7.47 34.07
CA ASP A 43 22.50 -7.88 34.22
C ASP A 43 23.01 -7.80 35.68
N SER A 44 22.34 -7.10 36.59
CA SER A 44 22.78 -6.93 38.00
C SER A 44 22.44 -8.12 38.93
N ILE A 45 21.46 -8.95 38.55
CA ILE A 45 21.01 -10.10 39.36
C ILE A 45 22.00 -11.27 39.28
N ASP A 46 22.78 -11.37 38.20
CA ASP A 46 23.66 -12.52 38.00
C ASP A 46 24.94 -12.45 38.89
N ASP A 47 25.31 -11.25 39.33
CA ASP A 47 26.44 -10.95 40.24
C ASP A 47 26.05 -10.78 41.72
N ALA A 48 24.76 -10.70 42.05
CA ALA A 48 24.29 -10.56 43.43
C ALA A 48 24.52 -11.85 44.25
N VAL A 49 25.20 -11.75 45.40
CA VAL A 49 25.45 -12.89 46.30
C VAL A 49 24.33 -12.98 47.33
N GLY A 50 23.44 -13.98 47.24
CA GLY A 50 22.39 -14.21 48.24
C GLY A 50 21.16 -14.98 47.77
N PRO A 51 20.13 -15.14 48.63
CA PRO A 51 18.89 -15.87 48.33
C PRO A 51 18.13 -15.33 47.10
N GLY A 52 18.25 -14.03 46.85
CA GLY A 52 17.66 -13.37 45.67
C GLY A 52 18.18 -13.92 44.34
N ARG A 53 19.45 -14.37 44.28
CA ARG A 53 20.02 -15.02 43.09
C ARG A 53 19.38 -16.39 42.84
N THR A 54 19.13 -17.16 43.89
CA THR A 54 18.50 -18.48 43.78
C THR A 54 17.04 -18.36 43.37
N PHE A 55 16.31 -17.38 43.91
CA PHE A 55 14.94 -17.09 43.50
C PHE A 55 14.87 -16.55 42.06
N GLY A 56 15.74 -15.62 41.68
CA GLY A 56 15.85 -15.14 40.30
C GLY A 56 16.18 -16.26 39.31
N LYS A 57 17.06 -17.21 39.68
CA LYS A 57 17.35 -18.43 38.89
C LYS A 57 16.19 -19.41 38.80
N LEU A 58 15.26 -19.42 39.77
CA LEU A 58 14.04 -20.23 39.73
C LEU A 58 12.91 -19.56 38.96
N VAL A 59 12.83 -18.23 39.04
CA VAL A 59 11.81 -17.43 38.36
C VAL A 59 12.14 -17.23 36.88
N LYS A 60 13.40 -16.98 36.49
CA LYS A 60 13.82 -16.82 35.07
C LYS A 60 13.32 -17.97 34.17
N PRO A 61 13.46 -19.26 34.53
CA PRO A 61 12.94 -20.39 33.75
C PRO A 61 11.41 -20.45 33.64
N VAL A 62 10.67 -19.87 34.59
CA VAL A 62 9.20 -19.88 34.60
C VAL A 62 8.64 -18.63 33.92
N ALA A 63 9.29 -17.48 34.09
CA ALA A 63 8.92 -16.20 33.51
C ALA A 63 8.99 -16.23 31.98
N ALA A 64 10.08 -16.74 31.39
CA ALA A 64 10.23 -16.74 29.93
C ALA A 64 9.15 -17.56 29.20
N PRO A 65 8.78 -18.78 29.62
CA PRO A 65 7.63 -19.51 29.07
C PRO A 65 6.29 -18.79 29.28
N LEU A 66 6.06 -18.19 30.45
CA LEU A 66 4.83 -17.44 30.72
C LEU A 66 4.72 -16.19 29.85
N GLU A 67 5.79 -15.43 29.67
CA GLU A 67 5.83 -14.30 28.74
C GLU A 67 5.56 -14.73 27.29
N MET A 68 6.14 -15.86 26.87
CA MET A 68 5.85 -16.43 25.56
C MET A 68 4.38 -16.82 25.41
N PHE A 69 3.82 -17.46 26.43
CA PHE A 69 2.42 -17.86 26.46
C PHE A 69 1.50 -16.65 26.45
N PHE A 70 1.75 -15.62 27.28
CA PHE A 70 0.95 -14.41 27.31
C PHE A 70 1.09 -13.56 26.05
N SER A 71 2.27 -13.49 25.43
CA SER A 71 2.43 -12.88 24.10
C SER A 71 1.60 -13.60 23.05
N PHE A 72 1.58 -14.94 23.08
CA PHE A 72 0.75 -15.74 22.18
C PHE A 72 -0.75 -15.56 22.45
N CYS A 73 -1.16 -15.53 23.72
CA CYS A 73 -2.54 -15.25 24.12
C CYS A 73 -2.97 -13.84 23.71
N SER A 74 -2.11 -12.83 23.85
CA SER A 74 -2.37 -11.47 23.40
C SER A 74 -2.62 -11.41 21.89
N ASP A 75 -1.80 -12.11 21.10
CA ASP A 75 -2.02 -12.29 19.67
C ASP A 75 -3.36 -12.99 19.36
N LEU A 76 -3.70 -14.05 20.10
CA LEU A 76 -4.98 -14.76 19.96
C LEU A 76 -6.19 -13.89 20.33
N LEU A 77 -6.04 -13.03 21.33
CA LEU A 77 -7.04 -12.05 21.75
C LEU A 77 -7.17 -10.88 20.76
N GLY A 78 -6.43 -10.90 19.65
CA GLY A 78 -6.52 -9.88 18.62
C GLY A 78 -5.67 -8.63 18.89
N ASN A 79 -4.73 -8.71 19.81
CA ASN A 79 -3.85 -7.60 20.17
C ASN A 79 -2.50 -7.63 19.46
N GLY A 80 -2.24 -8.61 18.60
CA GLY A 80 -1.00 -8.72 17.82
C GLY A 80 -0.97 -7.88 16.54
N PRO A 81 0.14 -7.95 15.77
CA PRO A 81 0.26 -7.27 14.48
C PRO A 81 -0.68 -7.85 13.41
N ASP A 82 -0.83 -9.19 13.29
CA ASP A 82 -1.73 -9.77 12.26
C ASP A 82 -3.19 -9.34 12.44
N PRO A 83 -3.78 -9.44 13.65
CA PRO A 83 -5.17 -9.03 13.85
C PRO A 83 -5.34 -7.51 13.69
N THR A 84 -4.35 -6.71 14.11
CA THR A 84 -4.37 -5.25 13.95
C THR A 84 -4.37 -4.87 12.47
N PHE A 85 -3.46 -5.42 11.68
CA PHE A 85 -3.44 -5.21 10.23
C PHE A 85 -4.72 -5.76 9.58
N THR A 86 -5.18 -6.94 9.97
CA THR A 86 -6.42 -7.51 9.43
C THR A 86 -7.63 -6.62 9.70
N ARG A 87 -7.77 -6.03 10.89
CA ARG A 87 -8.84 -5.06 11.20
C ARG A 87 -8.74 -3.83 10.28
N LEU A 88 -7.54 -3.29 10.13
CA LEU A 88 -7.25 -2.17 9.25
C LEU A 88 -7.73 -2.45 7.81
N MET A 89 -7.41 -3.62 7.27
CA MET A 89 -7.81 -4.02 5.90
C MET A 89 -9.32 -4.36 5.79
N CYS A 90 -9.88 -5.08 6.75
CA CYS A 90 -11.27 -5.57 6.71
C CYS A 90 -12.32 -4.47 6.92
N ARG A 91 -11.99 -3.36 7.59
CA ARG A 91 -12.94 -2.25 7.78
C ARG A 91 -13.31 -1.60 6.44
N LYS A 92 -12.38 -1.57 5.49
CA LYS A 92 -12.52 -0.84 4.23
C LYS A 92 -12.83 -1.75 3.04
N HIS A 93 -12.63 -3.07 3.16
CA HIS A 93 -12.94 -4.02 2.09
C HIS A 93 -13.94 -5.06 2.57
N SER A 94 -14.94 -5.34 1.74
CA SER A 94 -15.84 -6.49 1.87
C SER A 94 -15.09 -7.79 1.53
N ILE A 95 -13.94 -8.02 2.15
CA ILE A 95 -13.21 -9.27 1.99
C ILE A 95 -14.15 -10.38 2.47
N PRO A 96 -14.47 -11.38 1.62
CA PRO A 96 -15.46 -12.38 1.95
C PRO A 96 -15.19 -12.99 3.33
N LYS A 97 -16.19 -12.92 4.21
CA LYS A 97 -16.12 -13.49 5.58
C LYS A 97 -15.92 -15.01 5.60
N LYS A 98 -15.97 -15.67 4.43
CA LYS A 98 -15.95 -17.13 4.26
C LYS A 98 -14.64 -17.82 4.67
N PHE A 99 -13.59 -17.08 5.00
CA PHE A 99 -12.32 -17.66 5.42
C PHE A 99 -12.06 -17.38 6.91
N GLY A 100 -12.46 -18.32 7.77
CA GLY A 100 -12.10 -18.35 9.20
C GLY A 100 -10.62 -18.64 9.47
N ARG A 101 -9.74 -18.48 8.47
CA ARG A 101 -8.29 -18.68 8.62
C ARG A 101 -7.62 -17.38 9.06
N ARG A 102 -6.67 -17.50 10.00
CA ARG A 102 -5.81 -16.40 10.45
C ARG A 102 -5.05 -15.82 9.25
N ARG A 103 -5.23 -14.52 9.00
CA ARG A 103 -4.61 -13.81 7.87
C ARG A 103 -3.27 -13.23 8.31
N ASN A 104 -2.22 -14.01 8.08
CA ASN A 104 -0.85 -13.63 8.40
C ASN A 104 -0.17 -12.96 7.20
N LEU A 105 1.07 -12.50 7.41
CA LEU A 105 1.85 -11.77 6.41
C LEU A 105 1.98 -12.53 5.09
N THR A 106 2.22 -13.84 5.15
CA THR A 106 2.30 -14.72 3.97
C THR A 106 1.01 -14.74 3.18
N TRP A 107 -0.15 -14.76 3.86
CA TRP A 107 -1.46 -14.71 3.21
C TRP A 107 -1.65 -13.39 2.46
N TRP A 108 -1.33 -12.25 3.10
CA TRP A 108 -1.43 -10.93 2.48
C TRP A 108 -0.52 -10.80 1.25
N CYS A 109 0.70 -11.33 1.33
CA CYS A 109 1.67 -11.27 0.23
C CYS A 109 1.26 -12.12 -0.97
N LYS A 110 0.60 -13.26 -0.77
CA LYS A 110 0.25 -14.18 -1.87
C LYS A 110 -0.98 -13.75 -2.65
N GLU A 111 -2.04 -13.37 -1.93
CA GLU A 111 -3.39 -13.33 -2.51
C GLU A 111 -3.91 -11.91 -2.72
N HIS A 112 -3.41 -10.92 -1.97
CA HIS A 112 -4.13 -9.66 -1.83
C HIS A 112 -3.33 -8.38 -2.07
N LEU A 113 -2.01 -8.42 -2.21
CA LEU A 113 -1.21 -7.19 -2.42
C LEU A 113 -1.71 -6.32 -3.59
N ILE A 114 -2.15 -6.94 -4.69
CA ILE A 114 -2.66 -6.24 -5.87
C ILE A 114 -4.00 -5.54 -5.57
N GLN A 115 -4.82 -6.10 -4.68
CA GLN A 115 -6.15 -5.58 -4.38
C GLN A 115 -6.13 -4.38 -3.41
N LEU A 116 -5.00 -4.12 -2.74
CA LEU A 116 -4.93 -3.11 -1.67
C LEU A 116 -4.82 -1.66 -2.16
N TRP A 117 -4.72 -1.45 -3.47
CA TRP A 117 -4.32 -0.16 -4.05
C TRP A 117 -5.44 0.88 -4.12
N THR A 118 -6.65 0.49 -3.74
CA THR A 118 -7.83 1.37 -3.77
C THR A 118 -8.19 1.93 -2.40
N ILE A 119 -7.33 1.75 -1.39
CA ILE A 119 -7.75 1.99 -0.01
C ILE A 119 -7.58 3.45 0.41
N TYR A 120 -8.69 4.03 0.81
CA TYR A 120 -8.74 5.28 1.56
C TYR A 120 -8.78 4.98 3.06
N TYR A 121 -7.73 5.33 3.79
CA TYR A 121 -7.66 5.22 5.25
C TYR A 121 -7.93 6.55 5.95
N GLU A 122 -8.69 6.45 7.03
CA GLU A 122 -8.93 7.49 8.04
C GLU A 122 -8.64 6.95 9.46
N ASP A 123 -8.13 5.71 9.55
CA ASP A 123 -8.01 4.96 10.81
C ASP A 123 -6.56 5.00 11.31
N ASP A 124 -6.22 6.14 11.90
CA ASP A 124 -4.88 6.47 12.38
C ASP A 124 -4.47 5.54 13.54
N GLU A 125 -5.44 5.15 14.38
CA GLU A 125 -5.21 4.35 15.58
C GLU A 125 -4.55 3.00 15.29
N ASN A 126 -5.04 2.27 14.26
CA ASN A 126 -4.47 0.97 13.92
C ASN A 126 -3.07 1.10 13.29
N ILE A 127 -2.81 2.19 12.56
CA ILE A 127 -1.49 2.48 11.97
C ILE A 127 -0.50 2.83 13.08
N GLU A 128 -0.89 3.72 14.00
CA GLU A 128 -0.11 4.07 15.19
C GLU A 128 0.19 2.83 16.02
N ARG A 129 -0.78 1.94 16.20
CA ARG A 129 -0.56 0.68 16.91
C ARG A 129 0.46 -0.22 16.21
N LEU A 130 0.47 -0.29 14.89
CA LEU A 130 1.51 -1.00 14.14
C LEU A 130 2.89 -0.34 14.33
N VAL A 131 2.97 0.99 14.32
CA VAL A 131 4.19 1.73 14.63
C VAL A 131 4.67 1.47 16.06
N GLN A 132 3.76 1.42 17.03
CA GLN A 132 4.05 1.06 18.42
C GLN A 132 4.66 -0.34 18.53
N PHE A 133 4.10 -1.34 17.83
CA PHE A 133 4.74 -2.67 17.78
C PHE A 133 6.18 -2.59 17.25
N VAL A 134 6.47 -1.76 16.26
CA VAL A 134 7.84 -1.65 15.72
C VAL A 134 8.80 -1.02 16.74
N ILE A 135 8.36 0.01 17.45
CA ILE A 135 9.21 0.81 18.36
C ILE A 135 9.38 0.14 19.72
N ASP A 136 8.32 -0.46 20.27
CA ASP A 136 8.31 -0.98 21.64
C ASP A 136 9.19 -2.24 21.77
N ARG A 137 10.30 -2.09 22.50
CA ARG A 137 11.31 -3.12 22.69
C ARG A 137 10.86 -4.26 23.59
N ARG A 138 9.75 -4.10 24.32
CA ARG A 138 9.14 -5.18 25.12
C ARG A 138 8.63 -6.32 24.23
N TYR A 139 8.32 -6.04 22.96
CA TYR A 139 7.98 -7.07 22.00
C TYR A 139 9.22 -7.78 21.44
N LYS A 140 9.10 -9.09 21.23
CA LYS A 140 10.11 -9.89 20.53
C LYS A 140 10.40 -9.30 19.15
N PHE A 141 11.66 -9.32 18.72
CA PHE A 141 12.09 -8.78 17.44
C PHE A 141 11.28 -9.32 16.24
N SER A 142 10.86 -10.59 16.25
CA SER A 142 10.02 -11.18 15.20
C SER A 142 8.64 -10.54 15.08
N VAL A 143 8.02 -10.15 16.19
CA VAL A 143 6.71 -9.46 16.23
C VAL A 143 6.88 -8.05 15.66
N ARG A 144 7.92 -7.35 16.11
CA ARG A 144 8.27 -5.99 15.64
C ARG A 144 8.57 -5.99 14.15
N LEU A 145 9.31 -6.99 13.67
CA LEU A 145 9.60 -7.18 12.25
C LEU A 145 8.33 -7.46 11.45
N THR A 146 7.43 -8.31 11.95
CA THR A 146 6.14 -8.59 11.30
C THR A 146 5.30 -7.32 11.15
N ALA A 147 5.22 -6.50 12.20
CA ALA A 147 4.56 -5.20 12.16
C ALA A 147 5.21 -4.26 11.13
N ALA A 148 6.54 -4.24 11.05
CA ALA A 148 7.27 -3.42 10.08
C ALA A 148 6.98 -3.84 8.63
N TYR A 149 6.87 -5.14 8.36
CA TYR A 149 6.42 -5.63 7.05
C TYR A 149 4.97 -5.26 6.73
N TYR A 150 4.06 -5.29 7.72
CA TYR A 150 2.71 -4.77 7.51
C TYR A 150 2.69 -3.28 7.20
N LEU A 151 3.56 -2.50 7.85
CA LEU A 151 3.74 -1.10 7.50
C LEU A 151 4.27 -0.94 6.07
N LEU A 152 5.19 -1.79 5.59
CA LEU A 152 5.61 -1.76 4.18
C LEU A 152 4.45 -2.04 3.22
N ILE A 153 3.61 -3.03 3.53
CA ILE A 153 2.41 -3.32 2.74
C ILE A 153 1.48 -2.12 2.72
N LEU A 154 1.23 -1.52 3.88
CA LEU A 154 0.42 -0.33 4.01
C LEU A 154 1.01 0.83 3.20
N LEU A 155 2.30 1.08 3.34
CA LEU A 155 3.03 2.09 2.59
C LEU A 155 2.87 1.87 1.09
N GLN A 156 2.77 0.61 0.62
CA GLN A 156 2.50 0.28 -0.78
C GLN A 156 1.04 0.50 -1.22
N SER A 157 0.11 0.50 -0.28
CA SER A 157 -1.33 0.56 -0.53
C SER A 157 -1.91 1.98 -0.40
N LEU A 158 -1.17 2.91 0.23
CA LEU A 158 -1.62 4.27 0.52
C LEU A 158 -1.52 5.21 -0.67
N ARG A 159 -2.52 6.05 -0.89
CA ARG A 159 -2.42 7.13 -1.89
C ARG A 159 -1.38 8.19 -1.47
N SER A 160 -0.88 8.96 -2.44
CA SER A 160 0.16 9.98 -2.21
C SER A 160 -0.22 10.98 -1.11
N PHE A 161 -1.47 11.44 -1.07
CA PHE A 161 -1.98 12.35 -0.04
C PHE A 161 -2.19 11.69 1.34
N GLN A 162 -1.99 10.39 1.52
CA GLN A 162 -1.94 9.79 2.87
C GLN A 162 -0.51 9.51 3.28
N LEU A 163 0.34 9.26 2.28
CA LEU A 163 1.74 8.94 2.45
C LEU A 163 2.50 10.07 3.16
N TRP A 164 2.25 11.34 2.83
CA TRP A 164 2.91 12.49 3.51
C TRP A 164 2.71 12.49 5.03
N ARG A 165 1.55 12.05 5.52
CA ARG A 165 1.24 12.02 6.96
C ARG A 165 1.85 10.80 7.64
N ILE A 166 1.86 9.66 6.97
CA ILE A 166 2.26 8.37 7.56
C ILE A 166 3.76 8.11 7.42
N LEU A 167 4.39 8.58 6.34
CA LEU A 167 5.80 8.35 6.04
C LEU A 167 6.73 8.81 7.18
N PRO A 168 6.57 9.98 7.81
CA PRO A 168 7.44 10.40 8.92
C PRO A 168 7.35 9.50 10.16
N LEU A 169 6.14 8.99 10.46
CA LEU A 169 5.90 8.09 11.59
C LEU A 169 6.58 6.74 11.35
N MET A 170 6.46 6.23 10.13
CA MET A 170 7.05 4.96 9.72
C MET A 170 8.57 5.03 9.62
N HIS A 171 9.12 6.07 8.98
CA HIS A 171 10.55 6.16 8.68
C HIS A 171 11.41 6.00 9.92
N ASN A 172 11.11 6.74 11.00
CA ASN A 172 11.85 6.65 12.25
C ASN A 172 11.76 5.26 12.90
N ALA A 173 10.59 4.63 12.86
CA ALA A 173 10.38 3.30 13.41
C ALA A 173 11.18 2.24 12.64
N LEU A 174 11.13 2.31 11.31
CA LEU A 174 11.87 1.40 10.42
C LEU A 174 13.38 1.58 10.55
N LEU A 175 13.87 2.81 10.62
CA LEU A 175 15.30 3.14 10.77
C LEU A 175 15.85 2.50 12.06
N ARG A 176 15.17 2.68 13.18
CA ARG A 176 15.55 2.10 14.48
C ARG A 176 15.54 0.57 14.42
N LEU A 177 14.53 -0.03 13.80
CA LEU A 177 14.44 -1.48 13.66
C LEU A 177 15.57 -2.05 12.78
N CYS A 178 15.92 -1.38 11.68
CA CYS A 178 17.03 -1.79 10.81
C CYS A 178 18.37 -1.73 11.55
N GLN A 179 18.64 -0.64 12.28
CA GLN A 179 19.85 -0.50 13.10
C GLN A 179 19.94 -1.62 14.15
N GLU A 180 18.83 -1.94 14.81
CA GLU A 180 18.78 -3.01 15.79
C GLU A 180 18.97 -4.39 15.15
N GLY A 181 18.32 -4.66 14.02
CA GLY A 181 18.46 -5.91 13.28
C GLY A 181 19.90 -6.13 12.81
N SER A 182 20.55 -5.07 12.31
CA SER A 182 21.96 -5.09 11.93
C SER A 182 22.87 -5.44 13.11
N ARG A 183 22.68 -4.80 14.28
CA ARG A 183 23.44 -5.13 15.51
C ARG A 183 23.22 -6.58 15.98
N ARG A 184 22.01 -7.11 15.80
CA ARG A 184 21.65 -8.51 16.13
C ARG A 184 22.15 -9.54 15.11
N GLY A 185 22.83 -9.11 14.03
CA GLY A 185 23.31 -10.01 12.98
C GLY A 185 22.19 -10.63 12.14
N ILE A 186 21.03 -9.97 12.07
CA ILE A 186 19.93 -10.42 11.21
C ILE A 186 20.37 -10.36 9.74
N ASN A 187 20.03 -11.38 8.97
CA ASN A 187 20.39 -11.47 7.56
C ASN A 187 19.91 -10.21 6.80
N SER A 188 20.83 -9.55 6.09
CA SER A 188 20.55 -8.33 5.33
C SER A 188 19.43 -8.51 4.32
N SER A 189 19.24 -9.71 3.75
CA SER A 189 18.13 -9.99 2.82
C SER A 189 16.74 -9.85 3.43
N ILE A 190 16.62 -9.98 4.77
CA ILE A 190 15.37 -9.79 5.52
C ILE A 190 15.13 -8.31 5.82
N LEU A 191 16.19 -7.54 6.08
CA LEU A 191 16.08 -6.12 6.39
C LEU A 191 16.04 -5.24 5.13
N LYS A 192 16.59 -5.71 4.03
CA LYS A 192 16.73 -4.97 2.77
C LYS A 192 15.45 -4.23 2.32
N PRO A 193 14.24 -4.81 2.33
CA PRO A 193 13.04 -4.08 1.94
C PRO A 193 12.74 -2.88 2.85
N LEU A 194 13.07 -2.98 4.14
CA LEU A 194 12.90 -1.91 5.12
C LEU A 194 13.99 -0.84 4.94
N GLU A 195 15.23 -1.28 4.73
CA GLU A 195 16.39 -0.42 4.48
C GLU A 195 16.21 0.40 3.20
N GLU A 196 15.62 -0.16 2.15
CA GLU A 196 15.28 0.56 0.93
C GLU A 196 14.32 1.72 1.23
N VAL A 197 13.25 1.50 1.99
CA VAL A 197 12.34 2.60 2.38
C VAL A 197 13.02 3.67 3.22
N VAL A 198 13.90 3.27 4.13
CA VAL A 198 14.66 4.21 4.97
C VAL A 198 15.65 5.03 4.14
N THR A 199 16.33 4.38 3.19
CA THR A 199 17.34 4.99 2.32
C THR A 199 16.70 5.96 1.33
N PHE A 200 15.60 5.54 0.71
CA PHE A 200 14.92 6.31 -0.34
C PHE A 200 13.85 7.27 0.20
N ASN A 201 13.99 7.73 1.44
CA ASN A 201 13.00 8.58 2.10
C ASN A 201 12.80 9.91 1.37
N GLU A 202 13.88 10.52 0.88
CA GLU A 202 13.79 11.81 0.19
C GLU A 202 13.16 11.65 -1.20
N GLU A 203 13.46 10.56 -1.91
CA GLU A 203 12.82 10.20 -3.17
C GLU A 203 11.34 9.89 -2.97
N LEU A 204 10.98 9.19 -1.89
CA LEU A 204 9.58 8.96 -1.52
C LEU A 204 8.87 10.28 -1.22
N LYS A 205 9.47 11.19 -0.45
CA LYS A 205 8.93 12.54 -0.25
C LYS A 205 8.78 13.28 -1.57
N HIS A 206 9.76 13.22 -2.45
CA HIS A 206 9.71 13.86 -3.76
C HIS A 206 8.56 13.31 -4.61
N ILE A 207 8.37 11.99 -4.63
CA ILE A 207 7.24 11.30 -5.28
C ILE A 207 5.90 11.77 -4.70
N ILE A 208 5.82 11.97 -3.37
CA ILE A 208 4.62 12.43 -2.67
C ILE A 208 4.27 13.88 -3.02
N TYR A 209 5.28 14.74 -3.06
CA TYR A 209 5.12 16.17 -3.34
C TYR A 209 4.95 16.47 -4.83
N CYS A 210 5.44 15.60 -5.71
CA CYS A 210 5.21 15.72 -7.13
C CYS A 210 3.74 15.44 -7.44
N TRP A 211 3.06 16.45 -7.97
CA TRP A 211 1.72 16.29 -8.52
C TRP A 211 1.78 15.33 -9.70
N SER A 212 0.70 14.58 -9.93
CA SER A 212 0.68 13.51 -10.94
C SER A 212 1.21 13.98 -12.30
N GLN A 213 0.89 15.21 -12.72
CA GLN A 213 1.34 15.81 -13.99
C GLN A 213 2.85 15.84 -14.25
N LYS A 214 3.71 15.79 -13.21
CA LYS A 214 5.18 15.79 -13.39
C LYS A 214 5.80 14.42 -13.20
N MET A 215 5.02 13.39 -12.89
CA MET A 215 5.55 12.08 -12.55
C MET A 215 6.37 11.44 -13.69
N PRO A 216 5.98 11.51 -14.98
CA PRO A 216 6.80 10.97 -16.06
C PRO A 216 8.20 11.59 -16.09
N ASP A 217 8.31 12.91 -15.94
CA ASP A 217 9.59 13.62 -15.94
C ASP A 217 10.48 13.19 -14.77
N VAL A 218 9.88 12.96 -13.58
CA VAL A 218 10.61 12.46 -12.41
C VAL A 218 11.19 11.07 -12.67
N ILE A 219 10.42 10.20 -13.31
CA ILE A 219 10.84 8.82 -13.62
C ILE A 219 11.94 8.83 -14.68
N ILE A 220 11.76 9.61 -15.75
CA ILE A 220 12.74 9.74 -16.84
C ILE A 220 14.04 10.39 -16.33
N GLY A 221 13.91 11.45 -15.53
CA GLY A 221 15.04 12.20 -14.95
C GLY A 221 15.80 11.43 -13.85
N SER A 222 15.20 10.39 -13.26
CA SER A 222 15.83 9.57 -12.21
C SER A 222 17.03 8.72 -12.70
N GLY A 223 17.36 8.76 -13.99
CA GLY A 223 18.73 8.55 -14.47
C GLY A 223 19.44 7.27 -13.99
N GLY A 224 18.87 6.09 -14.29
CA GLY A 224 19.63 4.83 -14.42
C GLY A 224 20.26 4.21 -13.15
N GLY A 225 20.14 4.84 -11.98
CA GLY A 225 20.48 4.22 -10.70
C GLY A 225 19.60 2.99 -10.45
N VAL A 226 20.16 1.91 -9.90
CA VAL A 226 19.41 0.70 -9.56
C VAL A 226 18.23 1.08 -8.67
N THR A 227 17.05 1.13 -9.25
CA THR A 227 15.84 1.59 -8.57
C THR A 227 15.32 0.43 -7.71
N SER A 228 15.15 0.68 -6.42
CA SER A 228 14.52 -0.28 -5.51
C SER A 228 13.16 -0.72 -6.08
N LEU A 229 12.84 -2.00 -5.93
CA LEU A 229 11.53 -2.52 -6.34
C LEU A 229 10.40 -1.77 -5.65
N PHE A 230 10.61 -1.35 -4.39
CA PHE A 230 9.68 -0.53 -3.62
C PHE A 230 9.40 0.82 -4.29
N LEU A 231 10.45 1.50 -4.72
CA LEU A 231 10.35 2.77 -5.43
C LEU A 231 9.64 2.61 -6.78
N LEU A 232 9.96 1.57 -7.54
CA LEU A 232 9.32 1.31 -8.83
C LEU A 232 7.80 1.13 -8.67
N THR A 233 7.36 0.35 -7.68
CA THR A 233 5.93 0.20 -7.37
C THR A 233 5.28 1.55 -7.06
N ARG A 234 5.98 2.39 -6.29
CA ARG A 234 5.49 3.71 -5.89
C ARG A 234 5.42 4.71 -7.04
N GLN A 235 6.34 4.64 -7.99
CA GLN A 235 6.35 5.45 -9.21
C GLN A 235 5.24 5.03 -10.18
N LEU A 236 4.98 3.72 -10.30
CA LEU A 236 3.92 3.18 -11.16
C LEU A 236 2.52 3.63 -10.73
N HIS A 237 2.22 3.62 -9.44
CA HIS A 237 0.89 3.92 -8.94
C HIS A 237 0.29 5.23 -9.49
N PRO A 238 0.94 6.40 -9.37
CA PRO A 238 0.40 7.63 -9.92
C PRO A 238 0.31 7.61 -11.45
N LEU A 239 1.17 6.88 -12.17
CA LEU A 239 1.03 6.71 -13.62
C LEU A 239 -0.22 5.88 -13.98
N CYS A 240 -0.54 4.83 -13.21
CA CYS A 240 -1.68 3.95 -13.46
C CYS A 240 -3.03 4.61 -13.11
N TYR A 241 -3.08 5.41 -12.04
CA TYR A 241 -4.36 5.81 -11.44
C TYR A 241 -4.60 7.31 -11.30
N ASP A 242 -3.55 8.12 -11.29
CA ASP A 242 -3.66 9.56 -11.01
C ASP A 242 -3.23 10.44 -12.21
N TYR A 243 -2.57 9.86 -13.23
CA TYR A 243 -2.10 10.55 -14.42
C TYR A 243 -3.17 10.53 -15.51
N ASP A 244 -3.53 11.72 -16.01
CA ASP A 244 -4.55 11.88 -17.03
C ASP A 244 -3.88 12.13 -18.40
N ILE A 245 -3.94 11.14 -19.29
CA ILE A 245 -3.32 11.20 -20.62
C ILE A 245 -4.24 11.99 -21.56
N ARG A 246 -3.98 13.29 -21.73
CA ARG A 246 -4.84 14.17 -22.54
C ARG A 246 -4.30 14.47 -23.92
N THR A 247 -2.97 14.46 -24.05
CA THR A 247 -2.26 14.86 -25.25
C THR A 247 -1.32 13.76 -25.74
N ARG A 248 -0.87 13.89 -26.99
CA ARG A 248 0.16 13.01 -27.53
C ARG A 248 1.49 13.09 -26.78
N SER A 249 1.85 14.29 -26.32
CA SER A 249 3.05 14.49 -25.49
C SER A 249 2.93 13.74 -24.16
N ASP A 250 1.75 13.76 -23.54
CA ASP A 250 1.49 13.01 -22.31
C ASP A 250 1.67 11.50 -22.52
N LEU A 251 1.10 10.98 -23.62
CA LEU A 251 1.21 9.57 -23.99
C LEU A 251 2.68 9.16 -24.18
N GLU A 252 3.44 9.96 -24.94
CA GLU A 252 4.86 9.69 -25.20
C GLU A 252 5.69 9.73 -23.91
N ALA A 253 5.41 10.66 -22.99
CA ALA A 253 6.07 10.74 -21.69
C ALA A 253 5.79 9.51 -20.82
N VAL A 254 4.52 9.07 -20.73
CA VAL A 254 4.14 7.87 -19.97
C VAL A 254 4.75 6.60 -20.59
N GLU A 255 4.80 6.50 -21.92
CA GLU A 255 5.47 5.40 -22.61
C GLU A 255 6.96 5.33 -22.28
N GLN A 256 7.66 6.47 -22.30
CA GLN A 256 9.07 6.54 -21.93
C GLN A 256 9.29 6.16 -20.47
N ALA A 257 8.46 6.67 -19.55
CA ALA A 257 8.53 6.32 -18.13
C ALA A 257 8.32 4.80 -17.91
N LEU A 258 7.35 4.19 -18.58
CA LEU A 258 7.13 2.74 -18.52
C LEU A 258 8.35 1.96 -19.05
N GLN A 259 8.99 2.40 -20.14
CA GLN A 259 10.21 1.76 -20.65
C GLN A 259 11.36 1.82 -19.64
N VAL A 260 11.53 2.97 -18.96
CA VAL A 260 12.53 3.11 -17.89
C VAL A 260 12.25 2.09 -16.78
N ILE A 261 11.01 1.99 -16.31
CA ILE A 261 10.60 1.06 -15.25
C ILE A 261 10.84 -0.40 -15.66
N LEU A 262 10.42 -0.79 -16.87
CA LEU A 262 10.63 -2.14 -17.40
C LEU A 262 12.11 -2.48 -17.53
N SER A 263 12.94 -1.51 -17.93
CA SER A 263 14.39 -1.69 -18.03
C SER A 263 15.02 -1.91 -16.64
N SER A 264 14.59 -1.16 -15.63
CA SER A 264 15.03 -1.33 -14.24
C SER A 264 14.60 -2.70 -13.68
N LEU A 265 13.35 -3.10 -13.93
CA LEU A 265 12.81 -4.39 -13.47
C LEU A 265 13.62 -5.58 -14.01
N ARG A 266 14.03 -5.52 -15.28
CA ARG A 266 14.87 -6.56 -15.92
C ARG A 266 16.28 -6.66 -15.33
N ARG A 267 16.80 -5.57 -14.78
CA ARG A 267 18.14 -5.51 -14.16
C ARG A 267 18.15 -5.99 -12.70
N LEU A 268 16.98 -6.12 -12.07
CA LEU A 268 16.91 -6.51 -10.66
C LEU A 268 17.34 -7.98 -10.47
N PRO A 269 18.18 -8.27 -9.46
CA PRO A 269 18.59 -9.63 -9.14
C PRO A 269 17.38 -10.47 -8.71
N PRO A 270 17.41 -11.81 -8.81
CA PRO A 270 16.33 -12.67 -8.33
C PRO A 270 15.90 -12.33 -6.90
N ALA A 271 14.60 -12.43 -6.61
CA ALA A 271 14.08 -12.12 -5.29
C ALA A 271 14.67 -13.09 -4.24
N THR A 272 15.29 -12.54 -3.21
CA THR A 272 15.92 -13.32 -2.12
C THR A 272 14.95 -13.65 -1.00
N ASN A 273 13.80 -12.98 -0.94
CA ASN A 273 12.78 -13.19 0.08
C ASN A 273 11.37 -13.17 -0.53
N PHE A 274 10.41 -13.75 0.19
CA PHE A 274 9.03 -13.92 -0.29
C PHE A 274 8.31 -12.59 -0.51
N PHE A 275 8.63 -11.56 0.26
CA PHE A 275 8.01 -10.24 0.15
C PHE A 275 8.42 -9.55 -1.14
N MET A 276 9.72 -9.61 -1.49
CA MET A 276 10.24 -9.06 -2.74
C MET A 276 9.73 -9.82 -3.95
N ASP A 277 9.53 -11.14 -3.84
CA ASP A 277 8.88 -11.92 -4.91
C ASP A 277 7.43 -11.48 -5.12
N ALA A 278 6.69 -11.28 -4.03
CA ALA A 278 5.33 -10.80 -4.07
C ALA A 278 5.24 -9.37 -4.66
N LEU A 279 6.11 -8.46 -4.22
CA LEU A 279 6.19 -7.10 -4.75
C LEU A 279 6.57 -7.10 -6.24
N ARG A 280 7.40 -8.03 -6.69
CA ARG A 280 7.79 -8.15 -8.10
C ARG A 280 6.60 -8.53 -8.97
N LYS A 281 5.78 -9.47 -8.51
CA LYS A 281 4.54 -9.88 -9.20
C LYS A 281 3.56 -8.72 -9.30
N VAL A 282 3.44 -7.92 -8.23
CA VAL A 282 2.62 -6.72 -8.22
C VAL A 282 3.12 -5.72 -9.27
N VAL A 283 4.41 -5.36 -9.24
CA VAL A 283 5.02 -4.45 -10.23
C VAL A 283 4.82 -4.94 -11.66
N ALA A 284 4.98 -6.24 -11.92
CA ALA A 284 4.76 -6.81 -13.23
C ALA A 284 3.29 -6.66 -13.70
N GLY A 285 2.33 -7.02 -12.85
CA GLY A 285 0.90 -6.88 -13.17
C GLY A 285 0.48 -5.43 -13.44
N GLU A 286 1.14 -4.48 -12.79
CA GLU A 286 0.88 -3.05 -12.93
C GLU A 286 1.50 -2.45 -14.18
N CYS A 287 2.70 -2.90 -14.55
CA CYS A 287 3.26 -2.62 -15.87
C CYS A 287 2.34 -3.14 -16.98
N ASP A 288 1.79 -4.34 -16.83
CA ASP A 288 0.86 -4.92 -17.81
C ASP A 288 -0.48 -4.16 -17.87
N TYR A 289 -0.99 -3.70 -16.72
CA TYR A 289 -2.15 -2.83 -16.65
C TYR A 289 -1.90 -1.49 -17.36
N LEU A 290 -0.81 -0.80 -17.02
CA LEU A 290 -0.43 0.48 -17.61
C LEU A 290 -0.20 0.36 -19.12
N ALA A 291 0.45 -0.71 -19.58
CA ALA A 291 0.65 -0.96 -21.01
C ALA A 291 -0.67 -1.11 -21.78
N ARG A 292 -1.68 -1.77 -21.19
CA ARG A 292 -3.03 -1.85 -21.80
C ARG A 292 -3.69 -0.48 -21.84
N HIS A 293 -3.65 0.26 -20.74
CA HIS A 293 -4.22 1.60 -20.66
C HIS A 293 -3.60 2.56 -21.68
N ILE A 294 -2.26 2.58 -21.81
CA ILE A 294 -1.55 3.35 -22.85
C ILE A 294 -2.06 3.00 -24.26
N ASN A 295 -2.27 1.71 -24.56
CA ASN A 295 -2.74 1.29 -25.88
C ASN A 295 -4.18 1.74 -26.15
N GLU A 296 -5.05 1.75 -25.14
CA GLU A 296 -6.41 2.29 -25.21
C GLU A 296 -6.37 3.80 -25.50
N GLU A 297 -5.63 4.57 -24.71
CA GLU A 297 -5.49 6.03 -24.87
C GLU A 297 -4.85 6.42 -26.20
N ARG A 298 -3.87 5.64 -26.67
CA ARG A 298 -3.28 5.81 -28.01
C ARG A 298 -4.34 5.70 -29.10
N GLY A 299 -5.29 4.80 -28.97
CA GLY A 299 -6.41 4.66 -29.91
C GLY A 299 -7.34 5.87 -29.89
N VAL A 300 -7.65 6.37 -28.69
CA VAL A 300 -8.48 7.57 -28.48
C VAL A 300 -7.83 8.80 -29.12
N ILE A 301 -6.55 9.05 -28.82
CA ILE A 301 -5.79 10.19 -29.35
C ILE A 301 -5.71 10.13 -30.88
N LYS A 302 -5.36 8.97 -31.46
CA LYS A 302 -5.31 8.82 -32.93
C LYS A 302 -6.65 9.09 -33.60
N THR A 303 -7.74 8.63 -32.98
CA THR A 303 -9.09 8.87 -33.52
C THR A 303 -9.45 10.35 -33.46
N LYS A 304 -9.13 11.02 -32.34
CA LYS A 304 -9.31 12.46 -32.19
C LYS A 304 -8.49 13.25 -33.22
N GLU A 305 -7.20 12.94 -33.36
CA GLU A 305 -6.32 13.54 -34.37
C GLU A 305 -6.89 13.34 -35.77
N PHE A 306 -7.30 12.11 -36.12
CA PHE A 306 -7.93 11.83 -37.41
C PHE A 306 -9.17 12.71 -37.64
N LEU A 307 -10.08 12.80 -36.66
CA LEU A 307 -11.29 13.63 -36.77
C LEU A 307 -11.00 15.13 -36.91
N GLU A 308 -9.94 15.63 -36.27
CA GLU A 308 -9.49 17.02 -36.45
C GLU A 308 -8.97 17.27 -37.88
N HIS A 309 -8.37 16.25 -38.52
CA HIS A 309 -7.84 16.34 -39.88
C HIS A 309 -8.89 16.04 -40.96
N VAL A 310 -9.96 15.30 -40.64
CA VAL A 310 -11.06 15.05 -41.56
C VAL A 310 -11.95 16.29 -41.64
N GLN A 311 -11.62 17.18 -42.57
CA GLN A 311 -12.56 18.21 -43.04
C GLN A 311 -13.65 17.53 -43.87
N TYR A 312 -14.83 17.30 -43.28
CA TYR A 312 -16.00 16.93 -44.08
C TYR A 312 -16.47 18.14 -44.88
N THR A 313 -16.22 18.12 -46.19
CA THR A 313 -16.94 18.99 -47.13
C THR A 313 -18.23 18.28 -47.45
N ILE A 314 -19.35 18.65 -46.81
CA ILE A 314 -20.66 18.14 -47.21
C ILE A 314 -21.01 18.86 -48.52
N PRO A 315 -21.14 18.17 -49.68
CA PRO A 315 -21.55 18.81 -50.91
C PRO A 315 -23.06 19.11 -50.82
N CYS A 316 -23.42 20.22 -50.19
CA CYS A 316 -24.78 20.74 -50.15
C CYS A 316 -25.11 21.52 -51.44
N GLY A 317 -25.20 20.81 -52.57
CA GLY A 317 -25.69 21.38 -53.83
C GLY A 317 -24.69 22.31 -54.56
N PRO A 318 -25.16 23.04 -55.58
CA PRO A 318 -24.29 23.79 -56.50
C PRO A 318 -23.64 25.05 -55.90
N GLY A 319 -23.90 25.36 -54.63
CA GLY A 319 -23.22 26.42 -53.87
C GLY A 319 -22.21 25.79 -52.91
N TYR A 320 -21.00 26.32 -52.90
CA TYR A 320 -19.85 25.91 -52.08
C TYR A 320 -20.21 25.41 -50.66
N GLY A 321 -19.64 24.25 -50.30
CA GLY A 321 -19.97 23.50 -49.08
C GLY A 321 -19.73 24.25 -47.78
N SER A 322 -20.70 24.14 -46.88
CA SER A 322 -20.58 24.58 -45.49
C SER A 322 -19.49 23.76 -44.78
N ARG A 323 -18.46 24.42 -44.26
CA ARG A 323 -17.47 23.79 -43.38
C ARG A 323 -18.09 23.51 -42.02
N TYR A 324 -18.31 22.24 -41.70
CA TYR A 324 -18.60 21.83 -40.33
C TYR A 324 -17.26 21.60 -39.63
N THR A 325 -16.92 22.46 -38.66
CA THR A 325 -15.79 22.22 -37.78
C THR A 325 -16.26 21.35 -36.60
N SER A 326 -15.45 20.36 -36.22
CA SER A 326 -15.75 19.36 -35.17
C SER A 326 -15.85 19.93 -33.74
N VAL A 327 -15.84 21.26 -33.59
CA VAL A 327 -15.79 21.98 -32.30
C VAL A 327 -17.02 21.67 -31.42
N SER A 328 -18.11 21.16 -31.98
CA SER A 328 -19.31 20.73 -31.24
C SER A 328 -19.21 19.32 -30.62
N CYS A 329 -18.10 18.60 -30.77
CA CYS A 329 -17.96 17.21 -30.34
C CYS A 329 -17.01 16.98 -29.15
N SER A 330 -16.69 18.02 -28.37
CA SER A 330 -15.77 17.96 -27.23
C SER A 330 -16.41 17.43 -25.93
N ASP A 331 -17.26 16.40 -26.01
CA ASP A 331 -17.74 15.67 -24.82
C ASP A 331 -16.77 14.52 -24.48
N PRO A 332 -16.38 14.31 -23.21
CA PRO A 332 -15.33 13.34 -22.85
C PRO A 332 -15.74 11.85 -22.90
N GLY A 333 -16.94 11.53 -23.40
CA GLY A 333 -17.49 10.18 -23.33
C GLY A 333 -17.37 9.40 -24.64
N THR A 334 -16.43 8.47 -24.72
CA THR A 334 -16.29 7.44 -25.79
C THR A 334 -17.57 6.64 -26.02
N TRP A 335 -18.37 6.42 -24.97
CA TRP A 335 -19.63 5.68 -25.05
C TRP A 335 -20.72 6.43 -25.85
N SER A 336 -20.67 7.77 -25.90
CA SER A 336 -21.64 8.55 -26.68
C SER A 336 -21.37 8.51 -28.19
N TRP A 337 -20.20 8.01 -28.62
CA TRP A 337 -19.81 8.04 -30.03
C TRP A 337 -20.38 6.90 -30.86
N MET A 338 -20.59 5.70 -30.30
CA MET A 338 -21.35 4.67 -31.04
C MET A 338 -22.77 5.17 -31.34
N ASP A 339 -23.40 5.84 -30.37
CA ASP A 339 -24.71 6.48 -30.55
C ASP A 339 -24.67 7.67 -31.54
N ARG A 340 -23.58 8.46 -31.55
CA ARG A 340 -23.42 9.61 -32.48
C ARG A 340 -22.96 9.23 -33.88
N ALA A 341 -22.23 8.13 -34.07
CA ALA A 341 -21.92 7.58 -35.39
C ALA A 341 -23.22 7.11 -36.08
N HIS A 342 -24.12 6.47 -35.32
CA HIS A 342 -25.50 6.23 -35.75
C HIS A 342 -26.28 7.52 -36.04
N ALA A 343 -26.04 8.60 -35.29
CA ALA A 343 -26.62 9.90 -35.58
C ALA A 343 -26.06 10.54 -36.86
N LEU A 344 -24.76 10.40 -37.17
CA LEU A 344 -24.15 10.87 -38.42
C LEU A 344 -24.68 10.11 -39.64
N ASP A 345 -24.88 8.80 -39.54
CA ASP A 345 -25.62 8.01 -40.53
C ASP A 345 -27.08 8.51 -40.67
N SER A 346 -27.71 8.96 -39.59
CA SER A 346 -29.05 9.57 -39.64
C SER A 346 -29.05 10.96 -40.29
N VAL A 347 -27.98 11.75 -40.11
CA VAL A 347 -27.84 13.10 -40.69
C VAL A 347 -27.55 13.05 -42.19
N GLN A 348 -26.78 12.05 -42.68
CA GLN A 348 -26.69 11.78 -44.12
C GLN A 348 -28.05 11.47 -44.74
N ASN A 349 -28.96 10.89 -43.95
CA ASN A 349 -30.33 10.60 -44.36
C ASN A 349 -31.30 11.79 -44.23
N LEU A 350 -30.89 12.94 -43.67
CA LEU A 350 -31.78 14.06 -43.33
C LEU A 350 -31.59 15.32 -44.17
N CYS A 351 -31.00 15.28 -45.37
CA CYS A 351 -30.98 16.47 -46.23
C CYS A 351 -32.40 16.77 -46.78
N PRO A 352 -33.18 17.71 -46.18
CA PRO A 352 -34.57 17.95 -46.55
C PRO A 352 -34.54 19.00 -47.66
N GLY A 353 -34.12 18.60 -48.85
CA GLY A 353 -33.98 19.53 -49.98
C GLY A 353 -33.04 19.10 -51.10
N CYS A 354 -32.34 17.96 -50.98
CA CYS A 354 -31.44 17.49 -52.04
C CYS A 354 -32.25 17.03 -53.28
N LYS A 355 -32.41 17.91 -54.28
CA LYS A 355 -33.03 17.63 -55.58
C LYS A 355 -32.10 16.88 -56.56
N HIS A 356 -30.93 16.44 -56.10
CA HIS A 356 -29.95 15.80 -56.96
C HIS A 356 -30.42 14.39 -57.36
N THR A 357 -30.44 14.10 -58.66
CA THR A 357 -30.92 12.84 -59.25
C THR A 357 -30.12 11.59 -58.85
N ARG A 358 -28.98 11.76 -58.16
CA ARG A 358 -28.15 10.66 -57.62
C ARG A 358 -28.27 10.50 -56.09
N CYS A 359 -29.21 11.20 -55.43
CA CYS A 359 -29.45 11.04 -54.01
C CYS A 359 -30.01 9.62 -53.73
N PRO A 360 -29.41 8.81 -52.84
CA PRO A 360 -29.75 7.40 -52.66
C PRO A 360 -31.18 7.15 -52.17
N ARG A 361 -31.89 8.20 -51.72
CA ARG A 361 -33.32 8.14 -51.33
C ARG A 361 -34.27 7.64 -52.42
N ARG A 362 -33.87 7.53 -53.69
CA ARG A 362 -34.74 7.00 -54.74
C ARG A 362 -34.61 5.50 -55.04
N ASN A 363 -33.63 4.79 -54.46
CA ASN A 363 -33.40 3.38 -54.77
C ASN A 363 -33.32 2.42 -53.56
N THR A 364 -33.81 2.81 -52.38
CA THR A 364 -33.99 1.85 -51.27
C THR A 364 -35.33 1.12 -51.41
N ALA A 365 -35.35 0.15 -52.31
CA ALA A 365 -36.20 -1.03 -52.15
C ALA A 365 -35.57 -1.93 -51.07
N ARG A 366 -36.34 -2.20 -50.01
CA ARG A 366 -36.23 -3.30 -49.02
C ARG A 366 -34.83 -3.89 -48.77
N PHE A 367 -34.19 -3.46 -47.69
CA PHE A 367 -33.32 -4.34 -46.91
C PHE A 367 -34.15 -4.96 -45.77
N HIS A 368 -34.53 -6.23 -45.93
CA HIS A 368 -34.98 -7.07 -44.82
C HIS A 368 -33.74 -7.63 -44.12
N SER A 369 -33.54 -7.27 -42.85
CA SER A 369 -32.64 -7.99 -41.95
C SER A 369 -33.39 -9.23 -41.42
N HIS A 370 -32.95 -10.41 -41.84
CA HIS A 370 -33.27 -11.65 -41.13
C HIS A 370 -32.24 -11.88 -40.03
N PHE A 371 -32.70 -11.85 -38.78
CA PHE A 371 -32.02 -12.44 -37.65
C PHE A 371 -32.21 -13.96 -37.70
N ILE A 372 -31.10 -14.71 -37.63
CA ILE A 372 -31.10 -16.11 -37.18
C ILE A 372 -30.35 -16.15 -35.84
N SER A 373 -30.94 -16.92 -34.94
CA SER A 373 -30.61 -17.15 -33.52
C SER A 373 -29.19 -17.62 -33.26
#